data_AF-A0A961IJN2-F1
#
_entry.id   AF-A0A961IJN2-F1
#
_cell.length_a   1.000
_cell.length_b   1.000
_cell.length_c   1.000
_cell.angle_alpha   90.00
_cell.angle_beta   90.00
_cell.angle_gamma   90.00
#
_symmetry.space_group_name_H-M   'P 1'
#
loop_
_entity.id
_entity.type
_entity.pdbx_description
1 polymer ?
#
loop_
_entity_poly.entity_id
_entity_poly.type
_entity_poly.pdbx_seq_one_letter_code
_entity_poly.pdbx_strand_id
1 'polypeptide(L)'
;MKHNVLMILIVAFILGGLTACGKEAISVQCSESVRDMADDPATAAESFTVKCPANCISGSIWGVDTYTTDSSICRAALHAGVITSAGGDVTVTRAPGQSEYAGSERNGITSQSWGSWDSSFTVE
;
A
#
# COMPACT_ATOMS: atom_id res chain seq x y z
N MET A 1 13.98 9.64 42.63
CA MET A 1 14.47 10.78 41.83
C MET A 1 13.42 11.06 40.73
N LYS A 2 12.14 11.36 41.00
CA LYS A 2 11.47 12.55 41.58
C LYS A 2 11.89 13.89 40.93
N HIS A 3 11.02 14.35 40.04
CA HIS A 3 10.98 15.55 39.21
C HIS A 3 11.26 16.88 39.94
N ASN A 4 11.78 17.88 39.22
CA ASN A 4 11.77 19.29 39.62
C ASN A 4 11.51 20.25 38.42
N VAL A 5 10.22 20.49 38.19
CA VAL A 5 9.47 21.71 37.74
C VAL A 5 10.25 22.96 37.24
N LEU A 6 9.86 23.55 36.08
CA LEU A 6 9.06 24.81 35.96
C LEU A 6 9.36 25.72 34.74
N MET A 7 8.27 26.05 34.01
CA MET A 7 7.96 27.24 33.18
C MET A 7 8.80 27.60 31.94
N ILE A 8 8.20 27.40 30.76
CA ILE A 8 8.00 28.49 29.79
C ILE A 8 6.58 28.37 29.23
N LEU A 9 5.72 29.33 29.60
CA LEU A 9 4.43 29.60 28.96
C LEU A 9 4.71 30.25 27.59
N ILE A 10 4.48 29.53 26.50
CA ILE A 10 4.19 30.15 25.20
C ILE A 10 2.83 29.60 24.78
N VAL A 11 1.79 30.37 25.10
CA VAL A 11 0.48 30.22 24.45
C VAL A 11 0.60 30.90 23.10
N ALA A 12 0.85 30.11 22.05
CA ALA A 12 0.57 30.53 20.68
C ALA A 12 -0.67 29.76 20.22
N PHE A 13 -1.81 30.42 20.35
CA PHE A 13 -3.06 30.07 19.70
C PHE A 13 -2.87 30.31 18.21
N ILE A 14 -2.45 29.29 17.46
CA ILE A 14 -2.46 29.36 16.00
C ILE A 14 -3.90 29.03 15.56
N LEU A 15 -4.66 30.09 15.29
CA LEU A 15 -5.84 29.99 14.44
C LEU A 15 -5.39 29.46 13.07
N GLY A 16 -6.05 28.42 12.57
CA GLY A 16 -6.05 28.11 11.15
C GLY A 16 -4.88 27.26 10.66
N GLY A 17 -5.02 25.96 10.86
CA GLY A 17 -4.40 24.97 9.99
C GLY A 17 -5.29 23.76 10.01
N LEU A 18 -6.21 23.68 9.04
CA LEU A 18 -6.76 22.42 8.59
C LEU A 18 -5.57 21.44 8.58
N THR A 19 -5.58 20.35 9.36
CA THR A 19 -4.73 19.22 8.97
C THR A 19 -5.25 18.90 7.59
N ALA A 20 -4.57 19.41 6.56
CA ALA A 20 -4.87 19.03 5.21
C ALA A 20 -4.82 17.52 5.27
N CYS A 21 -5.93 16.87 4.91
CA CYS A 21 -5.91 15.48 4.50
C CYS A 21 -5.08 15.45 3.20
N GLY A 22 -3.80 15.73 3.32
CA GLY A 22 -2.79 15.43 2.33
C GLY A 22 -2.63 13.94 2.46
N LYS A 23 -3.23 13.20 1.54
CA LYS A 23 -3.04 11.76 1.36
C LYS A 23 -1.58 11.58 0.93
N GLU A 24 -0.65 11.73 1.86
CA GLU A 24 0.77 11.53 1.58
C GLU A 24 0.99 10.03 1.35
N ALA A 25 1.70 9.69 0.28
CA ALA A 25 1.91 8.31 -0.11
C ALA A 25 2.79 7.60 0.93
N ILE A 26 2.31 6.46 1.42
CA ILE A 26 3.04 5.62 2.39
C ILE A 26 4.20 4.96 1.65
N SER A 27 5.44 5.24 2.04
CA SER A 27 6.60 4.64 1.36
C SER A 27 6.70 3.16 1.71
N VAL A 28 6.73 2.30 0.68
CA VAL A 28 6.75 0.85 0.84
C VAL A 28 8.01 0.21 0.29
N GLN A 29 8.37 -0.97 0.77
CA GLN A 29 9.41 -1.82 0.18
C GLN A 29 8.82 -2.75 -0.90
N CYS A 30 9.67 -3.25 -1.81
CA CYS A 30 9.20 -4.12 -2.90
C CYS A 30 8.53 -5.42 -2.44
N SER A 31 8.85 -5.91 -1.23
CA SER A 31 8.27 -7.12 -0.66
C SER A 31 7.01 -6.88 0.15
N GLU A 32 6.62 -5.63 0.39
CA GLU A 32 5.47 -5.33 1.24
C GLU A 32 4.15 -5.64 0.54
N SER A 33 3.26 -6.25 1.31
CA SER A 33 1.92 -6.63 0.91
C SER A 33 0.86 -5.89 1.73
N VAL A 34 -0.38 -5.85 1.24
CA VAL A 34 -1.50 -5.25 1.98
C VAL A 34 -1.74 -5.96 3.32
N ARG A 35 -1.45 -7.27 3.38
CA ARG A 35 -1.52 -8.07 4.60
C ARG A 35 -0.51 -7.61 5.65
N ASP A 36 0.71 -7.26 5.24
CA ASP A 36 1.76 -6.83 6.17
C ASP A 36 1.46 -5.46 6.80
N MET A 37 0.66 -4.63 6.10
CA MET A 37 0.28 -3.29 6.57
C MET A 37 -1.02 -3.27 7.37
N ALA A 38 -1.66 -4.42 7.64
CA ALA A 38 -3.02 -4.50 8.19
C ALA A 38 -3.23 -3.80 9.55
N ASP A 39 -2.18 -3.70 10.36
CA ASP A 39 -2.23 -3.05 11.68
C ASP A 39 -1.86 -1.54 11.63
N ASP A 40 -1.50 -1.01 10.46
CA ASP A 40 -1.13 0.40 10.29
C ASP A 40 -2.39 1.26 10.10
N PRO A 41 -2.67 2.23 10.99
CA PRO A 41 -3.81 3.14 10.83
C PRO A 41 -3.76 3.96 9.53
N ALA A 42 -2.58 4.16 8.92
CA ALA A 42 -2.44 4.82 7.64
C ALA A 42 -3.05 4.01 6.47
N THR A 43 -3.19 2.68 6.62
CA THR A 43 -3.81 1.81 5.61
C THR A 43 -5.20 1.32 6.01
N ALA A 44 -5.76 1.81 7.12
CA ALA A 44 -7.09 1.40 7.60
C ALA A 44 -8.23 1.84 6.68
N ALA A 45 -7.98 2.82 5.79
CA ALA A 45 -8.95 3.25 4.80
C ALA A 45 -9.22 2.16 3.73
N GLU A 46 -10.40 2.22 3.12
CA GLU A 46 -10.76 1.37 1.98
C GLU A 46 -9.76 1.53 0.81
N SER A 47 -9.31 2.75 0.58
CA SER A 47 -8.24 3.06 -0.37
C SER A 47 -7.15 3.93 0.24
N PHE A 48 -5.90 3.61 -0.07
CA PHE A 48 -4.71 4.33 0.39
C PHE A 48 -3.66 4.36 -0.72
N THR A 49 -2.76 5.33 -0.68
CA THR A 49 -1.72 5.49 -1.70
C THR A 49 -0.38 5.09 -1.10
N VAL A 50 0.37 4.26 -1.83
CA VAL A 50 1.73 3.87 -1.47
C VAL A 50 2.71 4.42 -2.48
N LYS A 51 3.97 4.61 -2.07
CA LYS A 51 5.07 4.98 -2.95
C LYS A 51 6.00 3.80 -3.14
N CYS A 52 6.02 3.27 -4.36
CA CYS A 52 6.86 2.16 -4.77
C CYS A 52 8.25 2.64 -5.22
N PRO A 53 9.34 2.04 -4.70
CA PRO A 53 10.68 2.32 -5.19
C PRO A 53 10.88 1.74 -6.59
N ALA A 54 11.94 2.20 -7.26
CA ALA A 54 12.32 1.66 -8.55
C ALA A 54 12.74 0.18 -8.44
N ASN A 55 12.56 -0.56 -9.53
CA ASN A 55 13.03 -1.93 -9.73
C ASN A 55 12.42 -2.99 -8.78
N CYS A 56 11.14 -2.88 -8.42
CA CYS A 56 10.41 -3.91 -7.68
C CYS A 56 10.03 -5.15 -8.51
N ILE A 57 11.04 -5.82 -9.09
CA ILE A 57 10.86 -7.03 -9.91
C ILE A 57 10.92 -8.33 -9.10
N SER A 58 10.99 -8.24 -7.77
CA SER A 58 10.98 -9.40 -6.86
C SER A 58 9.65 -9.50 -6.12
N GLY A 59 9.36 -10.69 -5.59
CA GLY A 59 8.14 -10.98 -4.85
C GLY A 59 7.15 -11.81 -5.67
N SER A 60 6.21 -12.43 -4.98
CA SER A 60 5.12 -13.17 -5.60
C SER A 60 3.88 -12.30 -5.71
N ILE A 61 3.10 -12.53 -6.76
CA ILE A 61 1.78 -11.95 -6.93
C ILE A 61 0.84 -13.04 -7.45
N TRP A 62 -0.41 -12.96 -7.02
CA TRP A 62 -1.45 -13.89 -7.42
C TRP A 62 -2.69 -13.12 -7.87
N GLY A 63 -3.22 -13.46 -9.04
CA GLY A 63 -4.37 -12.78 -9.62
C GLY A 63 -4.05 -11.79 -10.74
N VAL A 64 -5.12 -11.21 -11.28
CA VAL A 64 -5.10 -10.29 -12.41
C VAL A 64 -6.12 -9.20 -12.16
N ASP A 65 -5.67 -7.95 -12.11
CA ASP A 65 -6.47 -6.75 -11.78
C ASP A 65 -7.06 -6.75 -10.36
N THR A 66 -7.31 -7.93 -9.78
CA THR A 66 -7.58 -8.20 -8.37
C THR A 66 -6.54 -9.19 -7.87
N TYR A 67 -5.79 -8.80 -6.83
CA TYR A 67 -4.67 -9.55 -6.28
C TYR A 67 -4.94 -9.97 -4.84
N THR A 68 -4.43 -11.13 -4.43
CA THR A 68 -4.50 -11.57 -3.01
C THR A 68 -3.74 -10.60 -2.11
N THR A 69 -4.21 -10.37 -0.89
CA THR A 69 -3.59 -9.40 0.03
C THR A 69 -2.15 -9.71 0.46
N ASP A 70 -1.65 -10.92 0.24
CA ASP A 70 -0.25 -11.29 0.44
C ASP A 70 0.65 -11.07 -0.78
N SER A 71 0.09 -10.60 -1.91
CA SER A 71 0.85 -10.18 -3.09
C SER A 71 1.67 -8.91 -2.81
N SER A 72 2.86 -8.82 -3.41
CA SER A 72 3.65 -7.58 -3.44
C SER A 72 2.88 -6.46 -4.15
N ILE A 73 2.66 -5.33 -3.47
CA ILE A 73 1.90 -4.20 -4.01
C ILE A 73 2.57 -3.64 -5.26
N CYS A 74 3.87 -3.36 -5.16
CA CYS A 74 4.62 -2.73 -6.25
C CYS A 74 4.78 -3.64 -7.47
N ARG A 75 4.95 -4.95 -7.25
CA ARG A 75 5.02 -5.92 -8.34
C ARG A 75 3.64 -6.10 -9.01
N ALA A 76 2.56 -6.06 -8.24
CA ALA A 76 1.19 -6.08 -8.79
C ALA A 76 0.92 -4.83 -9.64
N ALA A 77 1.39 -3.66 -9.21
CA ALA A 77 1.27 -2.41 -9.98
C ALA A 77 2.08 -2.44 -11.29
N LEU A 78 3.29 -3.03 -11.29
CA LEU A 78 4.04 -3.29 -12.52
C LEU A 78 3.32 -4.26 -13.45
N HIS A 79 2.78 -5.36 -12.90
CA HIS A 79 2.00 -6.33 -13.66
C HIS A 79 0.75 -5.69 -14.30
N ALA A 80 0.02 -4.87 -13.55
CA ALA A 80 -1.15 -4.13 -14.04
C ALA A 80 -0.78 -3.01 -15.04
N GLY A 81 0.49 -2.58 -15.07
CA GLY A 81 0.94 -1.47 -15.92
C GLY A 81 0.62 -0.09 -15.35
N VAL A 82 0.27 0.00 -14.06
CA VAL A 82 0.01 1.25 -13.33
C VAL A 82 1.30 2.06 -13.19
N ILE A 83 2.41 1.38 -12.92
CA ILE A 83 3.76 1.96 -12.87
C ILE A 83 4.71 1.23 -13.80
N THR A 84 5.86 1.85 -14.07
CA THR A 84 7.00 1.23 -14.76
C THR A 84 8.10 0.86 -13.75
N SER A 85 9.20 0.26 -14.21
CA SER A 85 10.35 -0.06 -13.36
C SER A 85 10.98 1.15 -12.67
N ALA A 86 10.62 2.38 -13.05
CA ALA A 86 10.99 3.60 -12.34
C ALA A 86 10.35 3.73 -10.93
N GLY A 87 9.34 2.91 -10.61
CA GLY A 87 8.54 3.08 -9.40
C GLY A 87 7.49 4.18 -9.58
N GLY A 88 6.91 4.63 -8.48
CA GLY A 88 5.88 5.66 -8.49
C GLY A 88 4.85 5.52 -7.38
N ASP A 89 3.89 6.42 -7.37
CA ASP A 89 2.77 6.36 -6.45
C ASP A 89 1.71 5.42 -7.02
N VAL A 90 1.16 4.54 -6.18
CA VAL A 90 0.15 3.53 -6.53
C VAL A 90 -1.01 3.68 -5.56
N THR A 91 -2.22 3.81 -6.07
CA THR A 91 -3.41 3.74 -5.24
C THR A 91 -3.83 2.30 -5.08
N VAL A 92 -3.93 1.85 -3.84
CA VAL A 92 -4.40 0.52 -3.46
C VAL A 92 -5.83 0.63 -2.97
N THR A 93 -6.72 -0.19 -3.50
CA THR A 93 -8.11 -0.29 -3.04
C THR A 93 -8.38 -1.70 -2.54
N ARG A 94 -8.87 -1.83 -1.30
CA ARG A 94 -9.23 -3.12 -0.70
C ARG A 94 -10.46 -3.70 -1.41
N ALA A 95 -10.46 -5.01 -1.62
CA ALA A 95 -11.56 -5.72 -2.26
C ALA A 95 -11.89 -7.01 -1.49
N PRO A 96 -13.12 -7.54 -1.61
CA PRO A 96 -13.45 -8.86 -1.07
C PRO A 96 -12.57 -9.96 -1.67
N GLY A 97 -12.33 -11.01 -0.90
CA GLY A 97 -11.68 -12.22 -1.39
C GLY A 97 -12.47 -12.93 -2.50
N GLN A 98 -11.75 -13.71 -3.31
CA GLN A 98 -12.32 -14.56 -4.38
C GLN A 98 -12.04 -16.04 -4.11
N SER A 99 -12.86 -16.92 -4.68
CA SER A 99 -12.66 -18.37 -4.61
C SER A 99 -11.54 -18.88 -5.51
N GLU A 100 -11.14 -18.09 -6.50
CA GLU A 100 -10.08 -18.38 -7.46
C GLU A 100 -9.49 -17.07 -7.99
N TYR A 101 -8.18 -17.08 -8.26
CA TYR A 101 -7.43 -16.01 -8.89
C TYR A 101 -6.71 -16.61 -10.09
N ALA A 102 -7.00 -16.12 -11.29
CA ALA A 102 -6.25 -16.53 -12.48
C ALA A 102 -4.83 -15.94 -12.44
N GLY A 103 -3.84 -16.68 -12.92
CA GLY A 103 -2.52 -16.15 -13.21
C GLY A 103 -2.43 -15.61 -14.64
N SER A 104 -1.53 -14.68 -14.88
CA SER A 104 -1.19 -14.21 -16.24
C SER A 104 0.23 -13.68 -16.32
N GLU A 105 0.70 -13.44 -17.54
CA GLU A 105 1.90 -12.64 -17.76
C GLU A 105 1.50 -11.32 -18.43
N ARG A 106 1.84 -10.20 -17.81
CA ARG A 106 1.60 -8.85 -18.31
C ARG A 106 2.82 -7.98 -18.01
N ASN A 107 3.19 -7.10 -18.94
CA ASN A 107 4.32 -6.17 -18.78
C ASN A 107 5.64 -6.88 -18.41
N GLY A 108 5.86 -8.12 -18.85
CA GLY A 108 7.03 -8.94 -18.52
C GLY A 108 7.07 -9.44 -17.07
N ILE A 109 5.97 -9.30 -16.32
CA ILE A 109 5.80 -9.80 -14.97
C ILE A 109 4.82 -10.98 -15.01
N THR A 110 5.19 -12.09 -14.39
CA THR A 110 4.31 -13.24 -14.21
C THR A 110 3.59 -13.15 -12.86
N SER A 111 2.26 -13.32 -12.91
CA SER A 111 1.36 -13.56 -11.79
C SER A 111 0.90 -15.01 -11.77
N GLN A 112 0.86 -15.61 -10.59
CA GLN A 112 0.48 -17.01 -10.41
C GLN A 112 -1.02 -17.15 -10.19
N SER A 113 -1.59 -18.28 -10.60
CA SER A 113 -2.94 -18.63 -10.18
C SER A 113 -2.96 -18.99 -8.70
N TRP A 114 -4.09 -18.74 -8.04
CA TRP A 114 -4.34 -19.18 -6.67
C TRP A 114 -5.79 -19.60 -6.47
N GLY A 115 -6.04 -20.40 -5.43
CA GLY A 115 -7.39 -20.79 -5.02
C GLY A 115 -8.05 -19.72 -4.14
N SER A 116 -8.93 -20.18 -3.25
CA SER A 116 -9.67 -19.29 -2.36
C SER A 116 -8.75 -18.48 -1.44
N TRP A 117 -9.07 -17.20 -1.28
CA TRP A 117 -8.37 -16.30 -0.37
C TRP A 117 -9.33 -15.25 0.21
N ASP A 118 -9.14 -14.87 1.48
CA ASP A 118 -10.15 -14.15 2.25
C ASP A 118 -10.29 -12.66 1.89
N SER A 119 -9.26 -12.05 1.29
CA SER A 119 -9.26 -10.62 0.97
C SER A 119 -8.39 -10.28 -0.23
N SER A 120 -8.78 -9.27 -0.99
CA SER A 120 -8.08 -8.84 -2.20
C SER A 120 -7.70 -7.36 -2.15
N PHE A 121 -6.95 -6.93 -3.14
CA PHE A 121 -6.82 -5.53 -3.51
C PHE A 121 -6.73 -5.32 -5.03
N THR A 122 -7.05 -4.11 -5.47
CA THR A 122 -6.79 -3.62 -6.82
C THR A 122 -5.80 -2.44 -6.77
N VAL A 123 -5.22 -2.09 -7.91
CA VAL A 123 -4.22 -1.01 -8.04
C VAL A 123 -4.58 -0.06 -9.18
N GLU A 124 -4.40 1.24 -8.95
CA GLU A 124 -4.67 2.34 -9.89
C GLU A 124 -3.64 3.48 -9.81
#